data_AF-A0A3P5YS21-F1
#
_entry.id   AF-A0A3P5YS21-F1
#
_cell.length_a   1.000
_cell.length_b   1.000
_cell.length_c   1.000
_cell.angle_alpha   90.00
_cell.angle_beta   90.00
_cell.angle_gamma   90.00
#
_symmetry.space_group_name_H-M   'P 1'
#
loop_
_entity.id
_entity.type
_entity.pdbx_description
1 polymer ?
#
loop_
_entity_poly.entity_id
_entity_poly.type
_entity_poly.pdbx_seq_one_letter_code
_entity_poly.pdbx_strand_id
1 'polypeptide(L)'
;MSLFLKDDSIQIREVWHDNLESEMALIRDIVDDFPFVAMDTEFPGIVCRPVGTFKTNTEYHYETLRTNVNLLKMIQLGLTFSDERGNLPTCGPDDSKYCIWQFNFREFDLSSDIFAHDSIELLRQSGIDFDKNKRNGVDSRRFAELLMSSGIVLNENVHWVTFHSGYDFGYLLKLLTCRDLPETQVGFFEMIRVYFPRVYDIKHLMKFCNSLHGGLNKLAELLEVERVGICHQAGSDSLLTSCTFRKLQENFFIGSMEKYSGVLYGLGRVTMSGEEAAPAVVVPPAAEPAAIPEDMDLLTALELTLRKARAHGGVTRGLHESAKLIEKRVAQLCVLAEDCNQPDYVKLVKALCADHNINLLTVPSAKTLGEWAGLCKIDSEGNARKVVGCSCLVVKDYGEETTALNIVKKHIESN
;
A
#
# COMPACT_ATOMS: atom_id res chain seq x y z
N MET A 1 10.50 -8.47 -25.81
CA MET A 1 11.80 -8.63 -25.13
C MET A 1 11.52 -9.00 -23.69
N SER A 2 12.33 -9.88 -23.10
CA SER A 2 12.17 -10.40 -21.75
C SER A 2 12.14 -9.26 -20.72
N LEU A 3 11.03 -9.12 -19.98
CA LEU A 3 10.87 -8.25 -18.80
C LEU A 3 11.74 -8.67 -17.60
N PHE A 4 12.57 -9.71 -17.77
CA PHE A 4 13.51 -10.18 -16.75
C PHE A 4 14.88 -9.56 -17.00
N LEU A 5 15.15 -8.44 -16.31
CA LEU A 5 16.49 -7.91 -16.18
C LEU A 5 17.24 -8.84 -15.22
N LYS A 6 18.29 -9.50 -15.70
CA LYS A 6 19.18 -10.29 -14.84
C LYS A 6 19.87 -9.32 -13.88
N ASP A 7 20.07 -9.73 -12.63
CA ASP A 7 20.74 -8.95 -11.57
C ASP A 7 22.02 -8.25 -12.07
N ASP A 8 22.84 -8.97 -12.84
CA ASP A 8 24.10 -8.46 -13.41
C ASP A 8 23.96 -7.27 -14.39
N SER A 9 22.77 -7.05 -14.95
CA SER A 9 22.47 -5.98 -15.92
C SER A 9 22.06 -4.65 -15.28
N ILE A 10 21.75 -4.66 -13.97
CA ILE A 10 21.41 -3.45 -13.22
C ILE A 10 22.63 -2.98 -12.43
N GLN A 11 22.85 -1.68 -12.46
CA GLN A 11 23.79 -0.98 -11.61
C GLN A 11 23.03 -0.07 -10.66
N ILE A 12 23.03 -0.42 -9.36
CA ILE A 12 22.58 0.47 -8.30
C ILE A 12 23.71 1.48 -8.04
N ARG A 13 23.49 2.72 -8.43
CA ARG A 13 24.44 3.82 -8.30
C ARG A 13 24.33 4.41 -6.91
N GLU A 14 25.26 4.01 -6.06
CA GLU A 14 25.39 4.55 -4.70
C GLU A 14 25.84 6.02 -4.75
N VAL A 15 24.96 6.93 -4.35
CA VAL A 15 25.21 8.36 -4.33
C VAL A 15 25.57 8.81 -2.92
N TRP A 16 26.75 9.41 -2.82
CA TRP A 16 27.38 9.96 -1.64
C TRP A 16 27.74 11.43 -1.91
N HIS A 17 28.38 12.10 -0.95
CA HIS A 17 28.75 13.50 -1.08
C HIS A 17 29.63 13.82 -2.30
N ASP A 18 30.60 12.96 -2.57
CA ASP A 18 31.69 13.17 -3.52
C ASP A 18 31.25 12.99 -4.97
N ASN A 19 30.23 12.16 -5.23
CA ASN A 19 29.68 11.93 -6.57
C ASN A 19 28.29 12.55 -6.80
N LEU A 20 27.69 13.22 -5.80
CA LEU A 20 26.35 13.81 -5.92
C LEU A 20 26.16 14.66 -7.19
N GLU A 21 27.09 15.56 -7.48
CA GLU A 21 26.98 16.47 -8.63
C GLU A 21 27.00 15.73 -9.96
N SER A 22 27.91 14.76 -10.12
CA SER A 22 28.02 13.95 -11.34
C SER A 22 26.80 13.08 -11.56
N GLU A 23 26.24 12.50 -10.49
CA GLU A 23 25.05 11.66 -10.58
C GLU A 23 23.80 12.49 -10.89
N MET A 24 23.66 13.67 -10.28
CA MET A 24 22.58 14.60 -10.63
C MET A 24 22.71 15.15 -12.05
N ALA A 25 23.92 15.25 -12.61
CA ALA A 25 24.10 15.60 -14.03
C ALA A 25 23.57 14.50 -14.96
N LEU A 26 23.92 13.24 -14.70
CA LEU A 26 23.39 12.10 -15.46
C LEU A 26 21.86 12.06 -15.41
N ILE A 27 21.28 12.27 -14.23
CA ILE A 27 19.83 12.31 -14.04
C ILE A 27 19.17 13.42 -14.87
N ARG A 28 19.77 14.61 -14.92
CA ARG A 28 19.26 15.73 -15.74
C ARG A 28 19.28 15.40 -17.24
N ASP A 29 20.26 14.63 -17.68
CA ASP A 29 20.39 14.25 -19.10
C ASP A 29 19.33 13.22 -19.53
N ILE A 30 18.79 12.43 -18.60
CA ILE A 30 17.86 11.33 -18.93
C ILE A 30 16.39 11.62 -18.62
N VAL A 31 16.07 12.61 -17.78
CA VAL A 31 14.71 12.77 -17.23
C VAL A 31 13.64 13.01 -18.28
N ASP A 32 13.99 13.66 -19.40
CA ASP A 32 13.06 13.92 -20.51
C ASP A 32 12.75 12.66 -21.32
N ASP A 33 13.72 11.74 -21.47
CA ASP A 33 13.56 10.47 -22.19
C ASP A 33 12.94 9.37 -21.30
N PHE A 34 13.17 9.45 -19.99
CA PHE A 34 12.71 8.48 -18.99
C PHE A 34 11.83 9.13 -17.91
N PRO A 35 10.62 9.62 -18.27
CA PRO A 35 9.82 10.50 -17.41
C PRO A 35 9.07 9.79 -16.27
N PHE A 36 9.10 8.46 -16.18
CA PHE A 36 8.50 7.72 -15.06
C PHE A 36 9.52 7.56 -13.94
N VAL A 37 9.28 8.22 -12.82
CA VAL A 37 10.18 8.24 -11.66
C VAL A 37 9.55 7.42 -10.54
N ALA A 38 10.02 6.19 -10.38
CA ALA A 38 9.67 5.37 -9.24
C ALA A 38 10.54 5.71 -8.03
N MET A 39 9.93 5.79 -6.85
CA MET A 39 10.58 6.27 -5.64
C MET A 39 10.17 5.50 -4.40
N ASP A 40 11.12 5.36 -3.49
CA ASP A 40 10.96 4.80 -2.15
C ASP A 40 11.98 5.47 -1.20
N THR A 41 11.68 5.51 0.11
CA THR A 41 12.57 6.12 1.12
C THR A 41 12.76 5.25 2.34
N GLU A 42 13.96 5.30 2.93
CA GLU A 42 14.24 4.69 4.23
C GLU A 42 14.44 5.77 5.29
N PHE A 43 13.79 5.59 6.43
CA PHE A 43 13.77 6.56 7.52
C PHE A 43 13.61 5.85 8.88
N PRO A 44 13.87 6.51 10.02
CA PRO A 44 13.98 5.85 11.33
C PRO A 44 12.63 5.50 11.98
N GLY A 45 11.65 5.09 11.18
CA GLY A 45 10.35 4.60 11.61
C GLY A 45 9.38 5.69 12.09
N ILE A 46 8.48 5.29 12.98
CA ILE A 46 7.44 6.13 13.57
C ILE A 46 7.60 6.06 15.09
N VAL A 47 7.81 7.21 15.72
CA VAL A 47 8.15 7.32 17.16
C VAL A 47 7.04 8.00 17.97
N CYS A 48 6.17 8.75 17.31
CA CYS A 48 5.08 9.48 17.97
C CYS A 48 3.74 9.18 17.32
N ARG A 49 2.68 9.19 18.14
CA ARG A 49 1.30 9.23 17.67
C ARG A 49 0.61 10.43 18.33
N PRO A 50 -0.08 11.28 17.56
CA PRO A 50 -0.71 12.45 18.11
C PRO A 50 -1.88 12.02 19.01
N VAL A 51 -2.02 12.68 20.16
CA VAL A 51 -3.10 12.45 21.13
C VAL A 51 -4.12 13.56 20.95
N GLY A 52 -5.37 13.22 20.64
CA GLY A 52 -6.43 14.19 20.41
C GLY A 52 -7.66 13.59 19.74
N THR A 53 -8.68 14.42 19.52
CA THR A 53 -9.86 14.07 18.74
C THR A 53 -9.69 14.52 17.29
N PHE A 54 -9.83 13.58 16.35
CA PHE A 54 -9.70 13.80 14.91
C PHE A 54 -11.06 13.57 14.24
N LYS A 55 -11.38 14.36 13.22
CA LYS A 55 -12.68 14.27 12.52
C LYS A 55 -12.74 13.04 11.62
N THR A 56 -11.61 12.66 11.03
CA THR A 56 -11.50 11.49 10.15
C THR A 56 -10.22 10.71 10.41
N ASN A 57 -10.22 9.44 9.99
CA ASN A 57 -9.00 8.61 10.03
C ASN A 57 -7.89 9.19 9.15
N THR A 58 -8.22 9.84 8.03
CA THR A 58 -7.23 10.46 7.14
C THR A 58 -6.55 11.66 7.78
N GLU A 59 -7.30 12.46 8.55
CA GLU A 59 -6.75 13.57 9.33
C GLU A 59 -5.80 13.05 10.42
N TYR A 60 -6.19 12.00 11.15
CA TYR A 60 -5.31 11.33 12.11
C TYR A 60 -4.03 10.78 11.47
N HIS A 61 -4.16 10.13 10.30
CA HIS A 61 -3.00 9.62 9.57
C HIS A 61 -2.08 10.74 9.11
N TYR A 62 -2.64 11.85 8.60
CA TYR A 62 -1.86 13.01 8.21
C TYR A 62 -1.12 13.63 9.40
N GLU A 63 -1.80 13.86 10.54
CA GLU A 63 -1.13 14.42 11.72
C GLU A 63 -0.05 13.49 12.28
N THR A 64 -0.26 12.18 12.20
CA THR A 64 0.77 11.20 12.57
C THR A 64 1.98 11.34 11.65
N LEU A 65 1.76 11.37 10.33
CA LEU A 65 2.81 11.56 9.33
C LEU A 65 3.56 12.88 9.56
N ARG A 66 2.83 14.00 9.62
CA ARG A 66 3.38 15.35 9.82
C ARG A 66 4.28 15.42 11.05
N THR A 67 3.80 14.91 12.18
CA THR A 67 4.55 14.93 13.44
C THR A 67 5.86 14.16 13.31
N ASN A 68 5.84 12.96 12.73
CA ASN A 68 7.03 12.13 12.62
C ASN A 68 7.99 12.66 11.55
N VAL A 69 7.50 13.06 10.37
CA VAL A 69 8.35 13.60 9.30
C VAL A 69 9.05 14.89 9.74
N ASN A 70 8.37 15.78 10.47
CA ASN A 70 9.00 17.00 10.99
C ASN A 70 10.08 16.69 12.03
N LEU A 71 9.85 15.70 12.89
CA LEU A 71 10.76 15.30 13.96
C LEU A 71 11.99 14.51 13.47
N LEU A 72 11.78 13.63 12.50
CA LEU A 72 12.76 12.64 12.06
C LEU A 72 13.51 13.10 10.81
N LYS A 73 14.55 12.35 10.45
CA LYS A 73 15.44 12.63 9.32
C LYS A 73 15.47 11.43 8.37
N MET A 74 15.35 11.69 7.08
CA MET A 74 15.47 10.68 6.03
C MET A 74 16.90 10.09 6.02
N ILE A 75 17.02 8.79 5.76
CA ILE A 75 18.30 8.07 5.74
C ILE A 75 18.71 7.74 4.30
N GLN A 76 17.77 7.27 3.49
CA GLN A 76 17.98 7.01 2.06
C GLN A 76 16.79 7.42 1.19
N LEU A 77 17.07 7.70 -0.07
CA LEU A 77 16.10 7.88 -1.15
C LEU A 77 16.54 7.04 -2.35
N GLY A 78 15.61 6.27 -2.91
CA GLY A 78 15.80 5.53 -4.14
C GLY A 78 15.04 6.18 -5.27
N LEU A 79 15.69 6.35 -6.43
CA LEU A 79 15.04 6.82 -7.65
C LEU A 79 15.35 5.86 -8.79
N THR A 80 14.30 5.36 -9.42
CA THR A 80 14.38 4.55 -10.64
C THR A 80 13.64 5.26 -11.76
N PHE A 81 14.32 5.52 -12.86
CA PHE A 81 13.77 6.19 -14.04
C PHE A 81 13.38 5.16 -15.08
N SER A 82 12.27 5.36 -15.78
CA SER A 82 11.86 4.51 -16.88
C SER A 82 11.09 5.27 -17.96
N ASP A 83 11.09 4.74 -19.17
CA ASP A 83 10.28 5.25 -20.27
C ASP A 83 8.81 4.76 -20.15
N GLU A 84 7.97 5.16 -21.10
CA GLU A 84 6.57 4.73 -21.17
C GLU A 84 6.38 3.21 -21.31
N ARG A 85 7.43 2.47 -21.69
CA ARG A 85 7.41 1.01 -21.85
C ARG A 85 8.06 0.28 -20.66
N GLY A 86 8.58 1.02 -19.68
CA GLY A 86 9.29 0.46 -18.53
C GLY A 86 10.77 0.13 -18.80
N ASN A 87 11.35 0.60 -19.89
CA ASN A 87 12.79 0.46 -20.12
C ASN A 87 13.56 1.43 -19.22
N LEU A 88 14.70 0.99 -18.71
CA LEU A 88 15.57 1.78 -17.83
C LEU A 88 16.66 2.51 -18.65
N PRO A 89 17.18 3.64 -18.17
CA PRO A 89 18.32 4.32 -18.77
C PRO A 89 19.62 3.53 -18.55
N THR A 90 20.57 3.66 -19.48
CA THR A 90 21.98 3.30 -19.25
C THR A 90 22.75 4.57 -18.90
N CYS A 91 23.71 4.49 -17.97
CA CYS A 91 24.52 5.65 -17.59
C CYS A 91 25.98 5.26 -17.45
N GLY A 92 26.79 5.64 -18.45
CA GLY A 92 28.23 5.46 -18.44
C GLY A 92 28.81 5.27 -19.85
N PRO A 93 30.15 5.34 -19.99
CA PRO A 93 30.81 5.27 -21.30
C PRO A 93 30.67 3.92 -22.01
N ASP A 94 30.39 2.84 -21.28
CA ASP A 94 30.28 1.49 -21.84
C ASP A 94 28.83 1.09 -22.19
N ASP A 95 27.81 1.89 -21.83
CA ASP A 95 26.36 1.68 -22.07
C ASP A 95 25.85 0.25 -21.83
N SER A 96 26.54 -0.51 -20.98
CA SER A 96 26.33 -1.96 -20.85
C SER A 96 25.39 -2.35 -19.71
N LYS A 97 25.07 -1.41 -18.82
CA LYS A 97 24.23 -1.63 -17.64
C LYS A 97 23.18 -0.55 -17.47
N TYR A 98 22.00 -0.97 -17.07
CA TYR A 98 20.93 -0.07 -16.67
C TYR A 98 21.23 0.53 -15.31
N CYS A 99 20.86 1.79 -15.12
CA CYS A 99 21.22 2.56 -13.92
C CYS A 99 19.98 2.94 -13.11
N ILE A 100 20.09 2.76 -11.80
CA ILE A 100 19.15 3.29 -10.80
C ILE A 100 19.95 3.99 -9.72
N TRP A 101 19.35 4.91 -8.96
CA TRP A 101 20.07 5.72 -7.98
C TRP A 101 19.62 5.45 -6.56
N GLN A 102 20.60 5.35 -5.66
CA GLN A 102 20.39 5.25 -4.22
C GLN A 102 21.17 6.37 -3.52
N PHE A 103 20.46 7.36 -3.02
CA PHE A 103 21.02 8.49 -2.28
C PHE A 103 21.11 8.14 -0.80
N ASN A 104 22.30 8.33 -0.23
CA ASN A 104 22.58 8.05 1.18
C ASN A 104 22.78 9.36 1.93
N PHE A 105 21.90 9.74 2.86
CA PHE A 105 21.95 11.04 3.54
C PHE A 105 22.78 11.02 4.82
N ARG A 106 23.38 12.17 5.18
CA ARG A 106 24.29 12.31 6.34
C ARG A 106 23.64 12.81 7.61
N GLU A 107 22.43 13.33 7.54
CA GLU A 107 21.82 14.13 8.60
C GLU A 107 21.46 13.30 9.84
N PHE A 108 21.14 12.02 9.65
CA PHE A 108 20.73 11.13 10.73
C PHE A 108 21.94 10.63 11.54
N ASP A 109 21.86 10.82 12.86
CA ASP A 109 22.89 10.49 13.83
C ASP A 109 22.29 9.69 15.00
N LEU A 110 22.69 8.42 15.09
CA LEU A 110 22.25 7.48 16.13
C LEU A 110 22.54 7.96 17.57
N SER A 111 23.50 8.87 17.76
CA SER A 111 23.88 9.35 19.08
C SER A 111 23.00 10.50 19.60
N SER A 112 22.32 11.23 18.70
CA SER A 112 21.57 12.44 19.06
C SER A 112 20.12 12.44 18.59
N ASP A 113 19.80 11.71 17.52
CA ASP A 113 18.48 11.75 16.91
C ASP A 113 17.53 10.73 17.51
N ILE A 114 16.24 11.05 17.43
CA ILE A 114 15.16 10.17 17.86
C ILE A 114 14.91 9.15 16.73
N PHE A 115 14.65 7.90 17.09
CA PHE A 115 14.35 6.82 16.15
C PHE A 115 13.56 5.69 16.80
N ALA A 116 12.87 4.90 15.98
CA ALA A 116 12.30 3.63 16.40
C ALA A 116 13.38 2.54 16.37
N HIS A 117 13.56 1.83 17.49
CA HIS A 117 14.63 0.83 17.65
C HIS A 117 14.54 -0.28 16.59
N ASP A 118 13.34 -0.87 16.43
CA ASP A 118 13.09 -1.95 15.47
C ASP A 118 13.39 -1.53 14.03
N SER A 119 13.12 -0.27 13.68
CA SER A 119 13.42 0.27 12.34
C SER A 119 14.92 0.38 12.10
N ILE A 120 15.69 0.87 13.08
CA ILE A 120 17.15 0.94 12.96
C ILE A 120 17.78 -0.44 12.91
N GLU A 121 17.28 -1.40 13.70
CA GLU A 121 17.78 -2.77 13.67
C GLU A 121 17.52 -3.41 12.30
N LEU A 122 16.31 -3.26 11.76
CA LEU A 122 15.97 -3.73 10.41
C LEU A 122 16.90 -3.12 9.35
N LEU A 123 17.10 -1.80 9.37
CA LEU A 123 17.97 -1.11 8.41
C LEU A 123 19.44 -1.57 8.52
N ARG A 124 19.95 -1.81 9.73
CA ARG A 124 21.28 -2.39 9.93
C ARG A 124 21.38 -3.79 9.34
N GLN A 125 20.37 -4.62 9.58
CA GLN A 125 20.31 -5.99 9.03
C GLN A 125 20.23 -5.97 7.49
N SER A 126 19.60 -4.96 6.92
CA SER A 126 19.56 -4.70 5.48
C SER A 126 20.81 -4.02 4.93
N GLY A 127 21.85 -3.79 5.75
CA GLY A 127 23.17 -3.35 5.27
C GLY A 127 23.41 -1.84 5.31
N ILE A 128 22.56 -1.05 5.98
CA ILE A 128 22.80 0.38 6.17
C ILE A 128 23.94 0.62 7.17
N ASP A 129 25.00 1.27 6.70
CA ASP A 129 26.13 1.71 7.51
C ASP A 129 25.95 3.17 7.93
N PHE A 130 25.33 3.36 9.11
CA PHE A 130 25.06 4.68 9.68
C PHE A 130 26.32 5.53 9.92
N ASP A 131 27.46 4.92 10.22
CA ASP A 131 28.72 5.65 10.42
C ASP A 131 29.29 6.12 9.08
N LYS A 132 29.09 5.35 8.00
CA LYS A 132 29.41 5.78 6.64
C LYS A 132 28.46 6.88 6.16
N ASN A 133 27.15 6.77 6.42
CA ASN A 133 26.18 7.83 6.16
C ASN A 133 26.61 9.15 6.79
N LYS A 134 26.92 9.16 8.09
CA LYS A 134 27.35 10.38 8.79
C LYS A 134 28.64 10.99 8.21
N ARG A 135 29.60 10.16 7.79
CA ARG A 135 30.90 10.63 7.26
C ARG A 135 30.84 11.09 5.81
N ASN A 136 30.16 10.33 4.96
CA ASN A 136 30.25 10.43 3.51
C ASN A 136 28.90 10.72 2.83
N GLY A 137 27.80 10.72 3.57
CA GLY A 137 26.45 10.89 3.03
C GLY A 137 26.27 12.22 2.31
N VAL A 138 25.28 12.27 1.43
CA VAL A 138 24.79 13.46 0.78
C VAL A 138 24.29 14.48 1.81
N ASP A 139 24.63 15.75 1.61
CA ASP A 139 23.98 16.85 2.33
C ASP A 139 22.60 17.09 1.71
N SER A 140 21.55 16.90 2.50
CA SER A 140 20.15 16.99 2.10
C SER A 140 19.77 18.35 1.49
N ARG A 141 20.38 19.44 1.96
CA ARG A 141 20.11 20.79 1.41
C ARG A 141 20.75 20.95 0.04
N ARG A 142 21.98 20.46 -0.16
CA ARG A 142 22.61 20.43 -1.48
C ARG A 142 21.84 19.55 -2.45
N PHE A 143 21.37 18.38 -2.00
CA PHE A 143 20.49 17.54 -2.80
C PHE A 143 19.18 18.25 -3.18
N ALA A 144 18.53 18.93 -2.22
CA ALA A 144 17.30 19.70 -2.48
C ALA A 144 17.49 20.76 -3.57
N GLU A 145 18.59 21.51 -3.51
CA GLU A 145 18.95 22.52 -4.50
C GLU A 145 19.10 21.91 -5.90
N LEU A 146 19.84 20.81 -6.01
CA LEU A 146 20.07 20.13 -7.28
C LEU A 146 18.79 19.49 -7.84
N LEU A 147 17.95 18.93 -6.97
CA LEU A 147 16.67 18.32 -7.36
C LEU A 147 15.67 19.38 -7.82
N MET A 148 15.66 20.56 -7.19
CA MET A 148 14.77 21.65 -7.58
C MET A 148 15.00 22.11 -9.03
N SER A 149 16.25 22.12 -9.48
CA SER A 149 16.62 22.52 -10.84
C SER A 149 16.89 21.35 -11.79
N SER A 150 16.49 20.12 -11.43
CA SER A 150 16.80 18.93 -12.25
C SER A 150 15.78 18.62 -13.34
N GLY A 151 14.59 19.24 -13.29
CA GLY A 151 13.46 18.88 -14.14
C GLY A 151 12.61 17.70 -13.61
N ILE A 152 12.96 17.12 -12.45
CA ILE A 152 12.21 15.99 -11.85
C ILE A 152 10.96 16.45 -11.08
N VAL A 153 11.06 17.58 -10.39
CA VAL A 153 9.97 18.19 -9.63
C VAL A 153 9.45 19.42 -10.35
N LEU A 154 8.24 19.87 -10.02
CA LEU A 154 7.59 21.02 -10.67
C LEU A 154 7.42 20.83 -12.20
N ASN A 155 7.38 19.57 -12.65
CA ASN A 155 7.32 19.20 -14.06
C ASN A 155 6.09 18.32 -14.32
N GLU A 156 5.19 18.77 -15.19
CA GLU A 156 3.96 18.05 -15.55
C GLU A 156 4.21 16.81 -16.43
N ASN A 157 5.38 16.72 -17.07
CA ASN A 157 5.74 15.58 -17.90
C ASN A 157 6.23 14.39 -17.06
N VAL A 158 6.64 14.63 -15.82
CA VAL A 158 7.15 13.58 -14.93
C VAL A 158 6.00 12.85 -14.24
N HIS A 159 6.06 11.53 -14.25
CA HIS A 159 5.09 10.64 -13.62
C HIS A 159 5.73 9.94 -12.43
N TRP A 160 5.33 10.34 -11.21
CA TRP A 160 5.81 9.71 -9.99
C TRP A 160 5.07 8.40 -9.74
N VAL A 161 5.81 7.34 -9.45
CA VAL A 161 5.30 6.00 -9.17
C VAL A 161 5.81 5.57 -7.80
N THR A 162 4.90 5.21 -6.90
CA THR A 162 5.27 4.97 -5.50
C THR A 162 4.43 3.85 -4.88
N PHE A 163 4.77 3.40 -3.67
CA PHE A 163 3.98 2.39 -2.95
C PHE A 163 3.72 2.82 -1.51
N HIS A 164 2.45 3.09 -1.17
CA HIS A 164 2.05 3.48 0.20
C HIS A 164 2.79 4.73 0.73
N SER A 165 2.77 5.78 -0.10
CA SER A 165 3.88 6.74 -0.17
C SER A 165 3.71 8.04 0.60
N GLY A 166 2.80 8.07 1.57
CA GLY A 166 2.53 9.27 2.36
C GLY A 166 3.81 9.84 2.99
N TYR A 167 4.57 8.99 3.68
CA TYR A 167 5.81 9.39 4.34
C TYR A 167 6.89 9.79 3.34
N ASP A 168 7.04 9.07 2.23
CA ASP A 168 8.06 9.36 1.23
C ASP A 168 7.91 10.76 0.65
N PHE A 169 6.69 11.10 0.21
CA PHE A 169 6.36 12.45 -0.23
C PHE A 169 6.44 13.47 0.89
N GLY A 170 6.09 13.09 2.12
CA GLY A 170 6.29 13.94 3.30
C GLY A 170 7.74 14.37 3.46
N TYR A 171 8.67 13.43 3.47
CA TYR A 171 10.09 13.76 3.59
C TYR A 171 10.62 14.55 2.40
N LEU A 172 10.25 14.16 1.18
CA LEU A 172 10.71 14.86 -0.02
C LEU A 172 10.18 16.30 -0.07
N LEU A 173 8.92 16.52 0.32
CA LEU A 173 8.35 17.86 0.41
C LEU A 173 9.00 18.70 1.51
N LYS A 174 9.23 18.13 2.70
CA LYS A 174 9.98 18.80 3.79
C LYS A 174 11.37 19.22 3.32
N LEU A 175 12.05 18.34 2.59
CA LEU A 175 13.39 18.58 2.04
C LEU A 175 13.37 19.70 0.99
N LEU A 176 12.43 19.67 0.04
CA LEU A 176 12.34 20.65 -1.05
C LEU A 176 11.89 22.04 -0.56
N THR A 177 11.03 22.09 0.46
CA THR A 177 10.51 23.35 1.00
C THR A 177 11.41 23.95 2.09
N CYS A 178 12.35 23.16 2.63
CA CYS A 178 13.15 23.50 3.81
C CYS A 178 12.30 23.98 4.99
N ARG A 179 11.08 23.46 5.14
CA ARG A 179 10.10 23.84 6.15
C ARG A 179 9.40 22.61 6.70
N ASP A 180 8.82 22.76 7.88
CA ASP A 180 7.87 21.79 8.42
C ASP A 180 6.68 21.62 7.47
N LEU A 181 6.13 20.40 7.45
CA LEU A 181 4.96 20.09 6.64
C LEU A 181 3.75 20.96 7.03
N PRO A 182 2.86 21.31 6.07
CA PRO A 182 1.71 22.17 6.30
C PRO A 182 0.84 21.74 7.49
N GLU A 183 0.22 22.68 8.19
CA GLU A 183 -0.60 22.35 9.36
C GLU A 183 -1.86 21.54 9.02
N THR A 184 -2.33 21.62 7.78
CA THR A 184 -3.55 20.93 7.35
C THR A 184 -3.25 19.93 6.24
N GLN A 185 -4.00 18.84 6.22
CA GLN A 185 -3.94 17.85 5.15
C GLN A 185 -4.20 18.49 3.77
N VAL A 186 -5.11 19.46 3.71
CA VAL A 186 -5.42 20.18 2.46
C VAL A 186 -4.20 20.93 1.95
N GLY A 187 -3.53 21.71 2.81
CA GLY A 187 -2.33 22.45 2.43
C GLY A 187 -1.17 21.53 2.03
N PHE A 188 -1.05 20.35 2.64
CA PHE A 188 -0.08 19.34 2.22
C PHE A 188 -0.31 18.90 0.78
N PHE A 189 -1.53 18.52 0.43
CA PHE A 189 -1.84 18.06 -0.91
C PHE A 189 -1.82 19.17 -1.96
N GLU A 190 -2.13 20.43 -1.59
CA GLU A 190 -1.88 21.59 -2.46
C GLU A 190 -0.40 21.67 -2.86
N MET A 191 0.50 21.50 -1.88
CA MET A 191 1.93 21.46 -2.14
C MET A 191 2.35 20.21 -2.95
N ILE A 192 1.82 19.03 -2.63
CA ILE A 192 2.08 17.82 -3.42
C ILE A 192 1.71 18.02 -4.90
N ARG A 193 0.58 18.65 -5.20
CA ARG A 193 0.16 18.93 -6.58
C ARG A 193 1.12 19.85 -7.33
N VAL A 194 1.68 20.83 -6.64
CA VAL A 194 2.63 21.78 -7.25
C VAL A 194 3.95 21.07 -7.56
N TYR A 195 4.51 20.36 -6.58
CA TYR A 195 5.83 19.73 -6.70
C TYR A 195 5.81 18.42 -7.50
N PHE A 196 4.71 17.68 -7.43
CA PHE A 196 4.52 16.35 -8.01
C PHE A 196 3.16 16.27 -8.73
N PRO A 197 3.01 16.86 -9.92
CA PRO A 197 1.70 17.01 -10.56
C PRO A 197 1.01 15.68 -10.90
N ARG A 198 1.78 14.63 -11.23
CA ARG A 198 1.27 13.31 -11.57
C ARG A 198 1.87 12.25 -10.64
N VAL A 199 1.03 11.66 -9.80
CA VAL A 199 1.44 10.66 -8.80
C VAL A 199 0.56 9.43 -8.89
N TYR A 200 1.17 8.25 -8.95
CA TYR A 200 0.51 6.95 -8.94
C TYR A 200 1.00 6.13 -7.74
N ASP A 201 0.18 6.05 -6.70
CA ASP A 201 0.43 5.18 -5.57
C ASP A 201 -0.10 3.77 -5.87
N ILE A 202 0.81 2.80 -6.07
CA ILE A 202 0.48 1.40 -6.37
C ILE A 202 -0.45 0.81 -5.32
N LYS A 203 -0.27 1.16 -4.03
CA LYS A 203 -1.13 0.66 -2.96
C LYS A 203 -2.57 1.15 -3.11
N HIS A 204 -2.76 2.35 -3.65
CA HIS A 204 -4.08 2.82 -4.06
C HIS A 204 -4.58 2.08 -5.31
N LEU A 205 -3.75 1.93 -6.33
CA LEU A 205 -4.11 1.24 -7.58
C LEU A 205 -4.56 -0.21 -7.35
N MET A 206 -3.94 -0.92 -6.41
CA MET A 206 -4.32 -2.28 -6.02
C MET A 206 -5.81 -2.40 -5.62
N LYS A 207 -6.44 -1.32 -5.14
CA LYS A 207 -7.89 -1.34 -4.80
C LYS A 207 -8.78 -1.57 -6.02
N PHE A 208 -8.27 -1.31 -7.22
CA PHE A 208 -8.98 -1.52 -8.48
C PHE A 208 -8.58 -2.82 -9.17
N CYS A 209 -7.68 -3.60 -8.56
CA CYS A 209 -7.23 -4.89 -9.06
C CYS A 209 -7.82 -6.00 -8.20
N ASN A 210 -8.58 -6.91 -8.80
CA ASN A 210 -9.11 -8.05 -8.07
C ASN A 210 -7.97 -8.92 -7.51
N SER A 211 -8.09 -9.34 -6.25
CA SER A 211 -7.21 -10.32 -5.59
C SER A 211 -5.79 -9.86 -5.24
N LEU A 212 -5.41 -8.59 -5.44
CA LEU A 212 -4.09 -8.07 -5.03
C LEU A 212 -4.14 -7.47 -3.62
N HIS A 213 -3.26 -7.94 -2.73
CA HIS A 213 -3.17 -7.48 -1.34
C HIS A 213 -1.76 -7.70 -0.77
N GLY A 214 -1.47 -7.14 0.40
CA GLY A 214 -0.16 -7.25 1.06
C GLY A 214 0.79 -6.09 0.76
N GLY A 215 2.04 -6.19 1.23
CA GLY A 215 3.11 -5.21 0.99
C GLY A 215 3.75 -5.34 -0.40
N LEU A 216 4.70 -4.46 -0.71
CA LEU A 216 5.35 -4.40 -2.03
C LEU A 216 5.95 -5.74 -2.46
N ASN A 217 6.73 -6.39 -1.58
CA ASN A 217 7.30 -7.72 -1.85
C ASN A 217 6.23 -8.74 -2.21
N LYS A 218 5.10 -8.75 -1.47
CA LYS A 218 4.04 -9.71 -1.74
C LYS A 218 3.35 -9.45 -3.07
N LEU A 219 3.15 -8.18 -3.40
CA LEU A 219 2.60 -7.78 -4.69
C LEU A 219 3.54 -8.16 -5.85
N ALA A 220 4.84 -7.92 -5.69
CA ALA A 220 5.85 -8.30 -6.69
C ALA A 220 5.85 -9.82 -6.93
N GLU A 221 5.79 -10.64 -5.87
CA GLU A 221 5.64 -12.10 -6.00
C GLU A 221 4.38 -12.49 -6.79
N LEU A 222 3.23 -11.85 -6.51
CA LEU A 222 1.96 -12.13 -7.19
C LEU A 222 1.98 -11.71 -8.67
N LEU A 223 2.80 -10.74 -9.03
CA LEU A 223 2.97 -10.24 -10.40
C LEU A 223 4.21 -10.83 -11.10
N GLU A 224 4.85 -11.82 -10.48
CA GLU A 224 6.04 -12.51 -11.00
C GLU A 224 7.19 -11.53 -11.33
N VAL A 225 7.38 -10.53 -10.47
CA VAL A 225 8.48 -9.56 -10.53
C VAL A 225 9.58 -9.99 -9.56
N GLU A 226 10.78 -10.22 -10.09
CA GLU A 226 11.96 -10.54 -9.29
C GLU A 226 12.61 -9.27 -8.76
N ARG A 227 13.08 -9.32 -7.50
CA ARG A 227 13.82 -8.23 -6.88
C ARG A 227 15.29 -8.27 -7.30
N VAL A 228 15.84 -7.08 -7.56
CA VAL A 228 17.26 -6.84 -7.82
C VAL A 228 17.79 -5.91 -6.73
N GLY A 229 18.89 -6.32 -6.08
CA GLY A 229 19.43 -5.64 -4.90
C GLY A 229 18.84 -6.11 -3.57
N ILE A 230 19.25 -5.45 -2.49
CA ILE A 230 18.91 -5.83 -1.11
C ILE A 230 17.52 -5.27 -0.75
N CYS A 231 16.68 -6.05 -0.07
CA CYS A 231 15.37 -5.61 0.42
C CYS A 231 15.51 -4.61 1.57
N HIS A 232 14.63 -3.60 1.63
CA HIS A 232 14.71 -2.49 2.59
C HIS A 232 15.97 -1.64 2.39
N GLN A 233 16.31 -1.42 1.13
CA GLN A 233 17.17 -0.33 0.70
C GLN A 233 16.46 0.40 -0.43
N ALA A 234 16.42 1.73 -0.33
CA ALA A 234 15.52 2.55 -1.13
C ALA A 234 15.73 2.36 -2.65
N GLY A 235 16.97 2.17 -3.11
CA GLY A 235 17.27 1.95 -4.54
C GLY A 235 16.60 0.68 -5.08
N SER A 236 16.83 -0.45 -4.43
CA SER A 236 16.23 -1.75 -4.75
C SER A 236 14.71 -1.73 -4.67
N ASP A 237 14.16 -1.09 -3.63
CA ASP A 237 12.71 -0.97 -3.42
C ASP A 237 12.05 -0.03 -4.46
N SER A 238 12.73 1.04 -4.88
CA SER A 238 12.27 1.91 -5.98
C SER A 238 12.25 1.19 -7.33
N LEU A 239 13.22 0.31 -7.60
CA LEU A 239 13.23 -0.50 -8.81
C LEU A 239 12.10 -1.54 -8.79
N LEU A 240 11.92 -2.22 -7.66
CA LEU A 240 10.82 -3.15 -7.49
C LEU A 240 9.47 -2.44 -7.68
N THR A 241 9.33 -1.22 -7.16
CA THR A 241 8.17 -0.35 -7.35
C THR A 241 7.93 -0.05 -8.83
N SER A 242 8.96 0.34 -9.59
CA SER A 242 8.86 0.59 -11.04
C SER A 242 8.38 -0.63 -11.83
N CYS A 243 9.06 -1.77 -11.64
CA CYS A 243 8.75 -3.02 -12.34
C CYS A 243 7.34 -3.53 -11.98
N THR A 244 6.96 -3.42 -10.71
CA THR A 244 5.64 -3.82 -10.22
C THR A 244 4.54 -2.95 -10.80
N PHE A 245 4.74 -1.62 -10.85
CA PHE A 245 3.79 -0.71 -11.50
C PHE A 245 3.60 -1.07 -12.97
N ARG A 246 4.69 -1.39 -13.69
CA ARG A 246 4.61 -1.77 -15.10
C ARG A 246 3.74 -3.01 -15.32
N LYS A 247 4.01 -4.08 -14.57
CA LYS A 247 3.20 -5.31 -14.63
C LYS A 247 1.74 -5.08 -14.23
N LEU A 248 1.52 -4.25 -13.22
CA LEU A 248 0.18 -3.91 -12.75
C LEU A 248 -0.59 -3.13 -13.82
N GLN A 249 0.04 -2.14 -14.45
CA GLN A 249 -0.52 -1.39 -15.56
C GLN A 249 -0.88 -2.30 -16.74
N GLU A 250 0.06 -3.13 -17.21
CA GLU A 250 -0.13 -4.06 -18.34
C GLU A 250 -1.28 -5.06 -18.11
N ASN A 251 -1.40 -5.58 -16.89
CA ASN A 251 -2.34 -6.66 -16.59
C ASN A 251 -3.75 -6.17 -16.23
N PHE A 252 -3.89 -4.97 -15.64
CA PHE A 252 -5.15 -4.53 -15.03
C PHE A 252 -5.71 -3.22 -15.57
N PHE A 253 -4.92 -2.39 -16.24
CA PHE A 253 -5.34 -1.05 -16.64
C PHE A 253 -5.31 -0.89 -18.16
N ILE A 254 -6.49 -0.80 -18.76
CA ILE A 254 -6.66 -0.53 -20.19
C ILE A 254 -6.95 0.97 -20.36
N GLY A 255 -6.12 1.68 -21.12
CA GLY A 255 -6.28 3.10 -21.44
C GLY A 255 -5.61 4.05 -20.44
N SER A 256 -6.09 5.30 -20.39
CA SER A 256 -5.47 6.36 -19.58
C SER A 256 -5.58 6.07 -18.07
N MET A 257 -4.45 6.22 -17.37
CA MET A 257 -4.37 6.09 -15.91
C MET A 257 -4.63 7.40 -15.17
N GLU A 258 -4.82 8.52 -15.86
CA GLU A 258 -4.91 9.87 -15.26
C GLU A 258 -5.97 9.98 -14.16
N LYS A 259 -7.09 9.26 -14.29
CA LYS A 259 -8.17 9.26 -13.29
C LYS A 259 -7.74 8.75 -11.90
N TYR A 260 -6.68 7.95 -11.84
CA TYR A 260 -6.11 7.42 -10.60
C TYR A 260 -4.99 8.30 -10.03
N SER A 261 -4.60 9.36 -10.75
CA SER A 261 -3.48 10.22 -10.37
C SER A 261 -3.82 11.11 -9.17
N GLY A 262 -2.81 11.35 -8.32
CA GLY A 262 -2.87 12.32 -7.22
C GLY A 262 -3.55 11.81 -5.95
N VAL A 263 -3.67 10.48 -5.78
CA VAL A 263 -4.21 9.85 -4.57
C VAL A 263 -3.11 9.14 -3.81
N LEU A 264 -2.91 9.49 -2.54
CA LEU A 264 -1.96 8.83 -1.65
C LEU A 264 -2.70 7.87 -0.73
N TYR A 265 -2.24 6.61 -0.66
CA TYR A 265 -2.91 5.61 0.15
C TYR A 265 -2.91 6.01 1.63
N GLY A 266 -4.05 5.85 2.31
CA GLY A 266 -4.22 6.19 3.73
C GLY A 266 -4.46 7.67 4.02
N LEU A 267 -4.20 8.57 3.06
CA LEU A 267 -4.38 10.02 3.21
C LEU A 267 -5.52 10.56 2.34
N GLY A 268 -5.75 10.01 1.14
CA GLY A 268 -6.84 10.42 0.25
C GLY A 268 -6.37 11.31 -0.91
N ARG A 269 -7.25 12.23 -1.35
CA ARG A 269 -7.04 13.18 -2.46
C ARG A 269 -7.56 14.54 -2.03
N VAL A 270 -6.95 15.64 -2.46
CA VAL A 270 -7.60 16.96 -2.34
C VAL A 270 -8.76 17.07 -3.33
N THR A 271 -9.91 17.50 -2.84
CA THR A 271 -10.97 18.14 -3.62
C THR A 271 -10.98 19.60 -3.19
N MET A 272 -10.75 20.54 -4.11
CA MET A 272 -10.76 21.96 -3.75
C MET A 272 -12.16 22.37 -3.30
N SER A 273 -12.24 23.13 -2.20
CA SER A 273 -13.44 23.90 -1.87
C SER A 273 -13.63 25.00 -2.91
N GLY A 274 -14.50 24.78 -3.90
CA GLY A 274 -14.83 25.78 -4.91
C GLY A 274 -15.15 25.23 -6.30
N GLU A 275 -14.77 23.99 -6.59
CA GLU A 275 -15.40 23.23 -7.66
C GLU A 275 -16.50 22.40 -6.99
N GLU A 276 -17.76 22.61 -7.41
CA GLU A 276 -18.82 21.63 -7.15
C GLU A 276 -18.22 20.25 -7.39
N ALA A 277 -18.39 19.34 -6.43
CA ALA A 277 -18.06 17.95 -6.62
C ALA A 277 -18.54 17.56 -8.01
N ALA A 278 -17.59 17.30 -8.93
CA ALA A 278 -17.93 16.77 -10.22
C ALA A 278 -18.88 15.61 -9.93
N PRO A 279 -20.10 15.60 -10.49
CA PRO A 279 -21.08 14.58 -10.16
C PRO A 279 -20.38 13.25 -10.33
N ALA A 280 -20.57 12.34 -9.36
CA ALA A 280 -20.03 10.99 -9.41
C ALA A 280 -20.14 10.52 -10.86
N VAL A 281 -18.98 10.40 -11.54
CA VAL A 281 -18.99 10.12 -12.97
C VAL A 281 -19.58 8.74 -13.10
N VAL A 282 -20.79 8.72 -13.62
CA VAL A 282 -21.53 7.56 -14.04
C VAL A 282 -20.57 6.76 -14.92
N VAL A 283 -20.14 5.63 -14.38
CA VAL A 283 -19.41 4.62 -15.13
C VAL A 283 -20.26 4.31 -16.37
N PRO A 284 -19.76 4.50 -17.61
CA PRO A 284 -20.49 3.99 -18.76
C PRO A 284 -20.65 2.48 -18.54
N PRO A 285 -21.85 1.91 -18.73
CA PRO A 285 -22.08 0.52 -18.43
C PRO A 285 -21.10 -0.32 -19.24
N ALA A 286 -20.14 -0.94 -18.54
CA ALA A 286 -19.65 -2.23 -18.97
C ALA A 286 -20.89 -3.11 -19.11
N ALA A 287 -20.99 -3.82 -20.23
CA ALA A 287 -22.11 -4.67 -20.62
C ALA A 287 -22.83 -5.28 -19.40
N GLU A 288 -24.14 -4.98 -19.30
CA GLU A 288 -25.09 -5.34 -18.24
C GLU A 288 -24.57 -6.33 -17.17
N PRO A 289 -24.25 -5.88 -15.95
CA PRO A 289 -24.49 -6.69 -14.78
C PRO A 289 -26.00 -6.68 -14.52
N ALA A 290 -26.59 -7.88 -14.56
CA ALA A 290 -28.00 -8.10 -14.26
C ALA A 290 -28.48 -7.29 -13.06
N ALA A 291 -29.64 -6.64 -13.21
CA ALA A 291 -30.33 -5.95 -12.13
C ALA A 291 -30.42 -6.84 -10.88
N ILE A 292 -29.94 -6.35 -9.73
CA ILE A 292 -29.97 -7.07 -8.46
C ILE A 292 -31.35 -6.77 -7.81
N PRO A 293 -32.19 -7.79 -7.54
CA PRO A 293 -33.54 -7.59 -7.00
C PRO A 293 -33.54 -7.04 -5.57
N GLU A 294 -34.57 -6.25 -5.22
CA GLU A 294 -34.83 -5.70 -3.88
C GLU A 294 -35.25 -6.75 -2.82
N ASP A 295 -35.31 -8.04 -3.18
CA ASP A 295 -35.57 -9.15 -2.27
C ASP A 295 -34.29 -9.99 -2.05
N MET A 296 -33.30 -9.41 -1.36
CA MET A 296 -32.06 -10.11 -1.05
C MET A 296 -32.25 -11.07 0.14
N ASP A 297 -32.09 -12.38 -0.12
CA ASP A 297 -32.13 -13.42 0.91
C ASP A 297 -30.97 -13.28 1.93
N LEU A 298 -31.23 -13.62 3.19
CA LEU A 298 -30.29 -13.46 4.32
C LEU A 298 -28.97 -14.19 4.06
N LEU A 299 -29.03 -15.36 3.42
CA LEU A 299 -27.84 -16.16 3.08
C LEU A 299 -26.95 -15.45 2.07
N THR A 300 -27.55 -14.79 1.07
CA THR A 300 -26.80 -14.01 0.06
C THR A 300 -26.21 -12.73 0.69
N ALA A 301 -26.96 -12.10 1.60
CA ALA A 301 -26.45 -10.94 2.35
C ALA A 301 -25.28 -11.32 3.25
N LEU A 302 -25.36 -12.49 3.92
CA LEU A 302 -24.28 -13.04 4.73
C LEU A 302 -23.05 -13.38 3.88
N GLU A 303 -23.24 -13.99 2.70
CA GLU A 303 -22.15 -14.28 1.76
C GLU A 303 -21.38 -13.02 1.37
N LEU A 304 -22.09 -11.97 0.92
CA LEU A 304 -21.45 -10.72 0.51
C LEU A 304 -20.73 -10.06 1.69
N THR A 305 -21.34 -10.09 2.87
CA THR A 305 -20.74 -9.54 4.09
C THR A 305 -19.45 -10.28 4.45
N LEU A 306 -19.44 -11.61 4.38
CA LEU A 306 -18.27 -12.44 4.66
C LEU A 306 -17.16 -12.27 3.61
N ARG A 307 -17.51 -12.19 2.32
CA ARG A 307 -16.54 -11.94 1.24
C ARG A 307 -15.87 -10.58 1.40
N LYS A 308 -16.61 -9.55 1.81
CA LYS A 308 -16.08 -8.20 2.07
C LYS A 308 -15.26 -8.14 3.34
N ALA A 309 -15.76 -8.66 4.46
CA ALA A 309 -15.00 -8.75 5.71
C ALA A 309 -13.67 -9.50 5.49
N ARG A 310 -13.67 -10.55 4.65
CA ARG A 310 -12.45 -11.26 4.22
C ARG A 310 -11.52 -10.36 3.41
N ALA A 311 -12.03 -9.56 2.48
CA ALA A 311 -11.23 -8.62 1.69
C ALA A 311 -10.49 -7.58 2.57
N HIS A 312 -11.06 -7.24 3.73
CA HIS A 312 -10.44 -6.36 4.72
C HIS A 312 -9.62 -7.10 5.80
N GLY A 313 -9.42 -8.42 5.67
CA GLY A 313 -8.66 -9.22 6.64
C GLY A 313 -9.36 -9.36 8.01
N GLY A 314 -10.66 -9.13 8.06
CA GLY A 314 -11.51 -9.13 9.25
C GLY A 314 -12.14 -10.48 9.60
N VAL A 315 -11.73 -11.57 8.93
CA VAL A 315 -12.30 -12.92 9.12
C VAL A 315 -11.23 -13.89 9.61
N THR A 316 -11.59 -14.72 10.58
CA THR A 316 -10.75 -15.79 11.14
C THR A 316 -11.48 -17.13 11.05
N ARG A 317 -10.74 -18.22 10.81
CA ARG A 317 -11.31 -19.54 10.48
C ARG A 317 -10.71 -20.64 11.34
N GLY A 318 -11.53 -21.61 11.70
CA GLY A 318 -11.10 -22.77 12.47
C GLY A 318 -11.41 -22.64 13.96
N LEU A 319 -11.73 -23.78 14.58
CA LEU A 319 -12.29 -23.84 15.92
C LEU A 319 -11.42 -23.18 16.99
N HIS A 320 -10.12 -23.47 17.00
CA HIS A 320 -9.21 -23.01 18.05
C HIS A 320 -9.00 -21.49 17.98
N GLU A 321 -8.87 -20.94 16.77
CA GLU A 321 -8.73 -19.50 16.57
C GLU A 321 -10.04 -18.76 16.84
N SER A 322 -11.17 -19.33 16.41
CA SER A 322 -12.50 -18.79 16.71
C SER A 322 -12.78 -18.74 18.21
N ALA A 323 -12.53 -19.83 18.94
CA ALA A 323 -12.72 -19.88 20.40
C ALA A 323 -11.83 -18.84 21.11
N LYS A 324 -10.56 -18.73 20.71
CA LYS A 324 -9.63 -17.74 21.26
C LYS A 324 -10.07 -16.29 21.03
N LEU A 325 -10.68 -15.97 19.88
CA LEU A 325 -11.17 -14.63 19.58
C LEU A 325 -12.47 -14.29 20.31
N ILE A 326 -13.32 -15.29 20.51
CA ILE A 326 -14.55 -15.18 21.29
C ILE A 326 -14.21 -14.92 22.77
N GLU A 327 -13.28 -15.68 23.35
CA GLU A 327 -12.81 -15.46 24.73
C GLU A 327 -12.16 -14.08 24.93
N LYS A 328 -11.43 -13.59 23.92
CA LYS A 328 -10.81 -12.26 23.93
C LYS A 328 -11.79 -11.10 23.71
N ARG A 329 -13.08 -11.37 23.44
CA ARG A 329 -14.11 -10.37 23.12
C ARG A 329 -13.79 -9.48 21.91
N VAL A 330 -13.05 -10.02 20.95
CA VAL A 330 -12.71 -9.32 19.68
C VAL A 330 -13.64 -9.76 18.54
N ALA A 331 -14.40 -10.83 18.75
CA ALA A 331 -15.39 -11.33 17.79
C ALA A 331 -16.67 -10.48 17.78
N GLN A 332 -17.14 -10.08 16.60
CA GLN A 332 -18.40 -9.36 16.41
C GLN A 332 -19.54 -10.28 15.93
N LEU A 333 -19.19 -11.35 15.19
CA LEU A 333 -20.15 -12.34 14.70
C LEU A 333 -19.46 -13.71 14.55
N CYS A 334 -20.16 -14.76 14.95
CA CYS A 334 -19.76 -16.15 14.73
C CYS A 334 -20.70 -16.82 13.72
N VAL A 335 -20.14 -17.56 12.77
CA VAL A 335 -20.89 -18.33 11.78
C VAL A 335 -20.50 -19.80 11.89
N LEU A 336 -21.50 -20.67 12.09
CA LEU A 336 -21.32 -22.11 12.32
C LEU A 336 -22.00 -22.93 11.23
N ALA A 337 -21.31 -23.94 10.71
CA ALA A 337 -21.90 -24.88 9.76
C ALA A 337 -22.74 -25.96 10.45
N GLU A 338 -23.94 -26.25 9.92
CA GLU A 338 -24.86 -27.24 10.48
C GLU A 338 -24.40 -28.70 10.25
N ASP A 339 -23.66 -28.96 9.16
CA ASP A 339 -23.09 -30.27 8.81
C ASP A 339 -21.76 -30.60 9.56
N CYS A 340 -21.54 -29.98 10.73
CA CYS A 340 -20.36 -30.23 11.54
C CYS A 340 -20.42 -31.63 12.20
N ASN A 341 -19.58 -32.55 11.72
CA ASN A 341 -19.54 -33.96 12.13
C ASN A 341 -19.12 -34.24 13.59
N GLN A 342 -18.81 -33.23 14.39
CA GLN A 342 -18.44 -33.38 15.81
C GLN A 342 -19.39 -32.58 16.72
N PRO A 343 -20.29 -33.26 17.47
CA PRO A 343 -21.31 -32.59 18.27
C PRO A 343 -20.74 -31.80 19.45
N ASP A 344 -19.56 -32.16 19.95
CA ASP A 344 -18.88 -31.45 21.04
C ASP A 344 -18.39 -30.06 20.60
N TYR A 345 -18.05 -29.88 19.33
CA TYR A 345 -17.62 -28.59 18.78
C TYR A 345 -18.77 -27.60 18.67
N VAL A 346 -19.93 -28.09 18.24
CA VAL A 346 -21.16 -27.28 18.15
C VAL A 346 -21.59 -26.81 19.54
N LYS A 347 -21.51 -27.69 20.55
CA LYS A 347 -21.82 -27.32 21.95
C LYS A 347 -20.86 -26.28 22.50
N LEU A 348 -19.55 -26.44 22.27
CA LEU A 348 -18.53 -25.51 22.74
C LEU A 348 -18.71 -24.10 22.17
N VAL A 349 -18.88 -23.99 20.83
CA VAL A 349 -19.03 -22.68 20.18
C VAL A 349 -20.34 -21.98 20.60
N LYS A 350 -21.44 -22.74 20.71
CA LYS A 350 -22.72 -22.20 21.19
C LYS A 350 -22.62 -21.69 22.64
N ALA A 351 -21.95 -22.45 23.52
CA ALA A 351 -21.73 -22.04 24.91
C ALA A 351 -20.86 -20.77 24.99
N LEU A 352 -19.75 -20.72 24.24
CA LEU A 352 -18.85 -19.55 24.23
C LEU A 352 -19.53 -18.29 23.67
N CYS A 353 -20.36 -18.42 22.63
CA CYS A 353 -21.10 -17.28 22.09
C CYS A 353 -22.16 -16.75 23.07
N ALA A 354 -22.85 -17.66 23.80
CA ALA A 354 -23.82 -17.29 24.82
C ALA A 354 -23.16 -16.61 26.04
N ASP A 355 -22.03 -17.12 26.53
CA ASP A 355 -21.32 -16.56 27.68
C ASP A 355 -20.72 -15.17 27.40
N HIS A 356 -20.32 -14.92 26.15
CA HIS A 356 -19.68 -13.66 25.75
C HIS A 356 -20.61 -12.68 25.01
N ASN A 357 -21.91 -13.01 24.87
CA ASN A 357 -22.91 -12.22 24.17
C ASN A 357 -22.51 -11.86 22.72
N ILE A 358 -22.04 -12.86 21.98
CA ILE A 358 -21.66 -12.74 20.57
C ILE A 358 -22.74 -13.37 19.69
N ASN A 359 -23.14 -12.65 18.65
CA ASN A 359 -24.18 -13.11 17.72
C ASN A 359 -23.71 -14.35 16.94
N LEU A 360 -24.60 -15.34 16.83
CA LEU A 360 -24.34 -16.62 16.16
C LEU A 360 -25.32 -16.81 15.01
N LEU A 361 -24.80 -17.04 13.80
CA LEU A 361 -25.58 -17.44 12.62
C LEU A 361 -25.20 -18.86 12.19
N THR A 362 -26.16 -19.61 11.67
CA THR A 362 -25.91 -20.94 11.11
C THR A 362 -25.97 -20.93 9.58
N VAL A 363 -25.15 -21.77 8.97
CA VAL A 363 -25.13 -22.00 7.51
C VAL A 363 -25.27 -23.49 7.21
N PRO A 364 -25.98 -23.87 6.14
CA PRO A 364 -26.38 -25.25 5.91
C PRO A 364 -25.23 -26.20 5.58
N SER A 365 -24.11 -25.72 5.03
CA SER A 365 -22.94 -26.57 4.74
C SER A 365 -21.59 -25.91 4.99
N ALA A 366 -20.66 -26.68 5.56
CA ALA A 366 -19.28 -26.33 5.79
C ALA A 366 -18.52 -26.11 4.49
N LYS A 367 -18.92 -26.75 3.38
CA LYS A 367 -18.32 -26.49 2.07
C LYS A 367 -18.65 -25.08 1.58
N THR A 368 -19.91 -24.67 1.70
CA THR A 368 -20.36 -23.33 1.35
C THR A 368 -19.68 -22.27 2.22
N LEU A 369 -19.61 -22.52 3.53
CA LEU A 369 -18.88 -21.62 4.44
C LEU A 369 -17.39 -21.56 4.10
N GLY A 370 -16.80 -22.69 3.72
CA GLY A 370 -15.40 -22.78 3.27
C GLY A 370 -15.14 -21.94 2.02
N GLU A 371 -16.05 -21.98 1.05
CA GLU A 371 -15.98 -21.16 -0.16
C GLU A 371 -16.06 -19.65 0.17
N TRP A 372 -17.02 -19.25 1.03
CA TRP A 372 -17.16 -17.86 1.49
C TRP A 372 -15.94 -17.41 2.31
N ALA A 373 -15.36 -18.31 3.10
CA ALA A 373 -14.12 -18.13 3.85
C ALA A 373 -12.86 -18.08 2.96
N GLY A 374 -12.98 -18.35 1.66
CA GLY A 374 -11.86 -18.32 0.71
C GLY A 374 -10.94 -19.53 0.83
N LEU A 375 -11.47 -20.68 1.25
CA LEU A 375 -10.80 -21.97 1.26
C LEU A 375 -11.04 -22.73 -0.06
N CYS A 376 -10.93 -22.06 -1.19
CA CYS A 376 -11.09 -22.65 -2.51
C CYS A 376 -9.97 -22.21 -3.46
N LYS A 377 -9.63 -23.06 -4.44
CA LYS A 377 -8.77 -22.69 -5.57
C LYS A 377 -9.67 -22.26 -6.71
N ILE A 378 -9.52 -21.03 -7.17
CA ILE A 378 -10.32 -20.52 -8.28
C ILE A 378 -9.67 -21.00 -9.58
N ASP A 379 -10.45 -21.59 -10.49
CA ASP A 379 -9.97 -21.95 -11.83
C ASP A 379 -9.94 -20.72 -12.77
N SER A 380 -9.37 -20.89 -13.96
CA SER A 380 -9.25 -19.81 -14.97
C SER A 380 -10.60 -19.26 -15.47
N GLU A 381 -11.72 -19.88 -15.11
CA GLU A 381 -13.08 -19.47 -15.48
C GLU A 381 -13.82 -18.80 -14.30
N GLY A 382 -13.15 -18.62 -13.15
CA GLY A 382 -13.73 -17.97 -11.98
C GLY A 382 -14.54 -18.90 -11.07
N ASN A 383 -14.57 -20.20 -11.33
CA ASN A 383 -15.31 -21.18 -10.55
C ASN A 383 -14.44 -21.76 -9.43
N ALA A 384 -15.04 -21.99 -8.26
CA ALA A 384 -14.35 -22.55 -7.10
C ALA A 384 -14.09 -24.06 -7.28
N ARG A 385 -12.82 -24.46 -7.42
CA ARG A 385 -12.37 -25.86 -7.40
C ARG A 385 -11.62 -26.19 -6.10
N LYS A 386 -11.66 -27.45 -5.68
CA LYS A 386 -11.00 -27.96 -4.44
C LYS A 386 -11.36 -27.15 -3.18
N VAL A 387 -12.65 -26.96 -2.93
CA VAL A 387 -13.14 -26.28 -1.72
C VAL A 387 -12.85 -27.13 -0.48
N VAL A 388 -12.15 -26.56 0.50
CA VAL A 388 -11.94 -27.14 1.83
C VAL A 388 -13.03 -26.61 2.74
N GLY A 389 -13.77 -27.52 3.39
CA GLY A 389 -14.86 -27.15 4.28
C GLY A 389 -14.37 -26.41 5.54
N CYS A 390 -15.15 -25.42 5.98
CA CYS A 390 -14.94 -24.69 7.23
C CYS A 390 -16.09 -24.96 8.18
N SER A 391 -15.80 -25.47 9.37
CA SER A 391 -16.84 -25.76 10.38
C SER A 391 -17.26 -24.51 11.17
N CYS A 392 -16.34 -23.57 11.40
CA CYS A 392 -16.57 -22.39 12.22
C CYS A 392 -15.74 -21.21 11.72
N LEU A 393 -16.39 -20.05 11.60
CA LEU A 393 -15.81 -18.80 11.10
C LEU A 393 -16.23 -17.64 12.02
N VAL A 394 -15.29 -16.77 12.36
CA VAL A 394 -15.53 -15.59 13.19
C VAL A 394 -15.15 -14.32 12.44
N VAL A 395 -16.03 -13.33 12.48
CA VAL A 395 -15.79 -11.98 11.96
C VAL A 395 -15.36 -11.09 13.13
N LYS A 396 -14.15 -10.55 13.06
CA LYS A 396 -13.60 -9.55 14.00
C LYS A 396 -13.83 -8.12 13.51
N ASP A 397 -13.91 -7.92 12.20
CA ASP A 397 -14.11 -6.62 11.56
C ASP A 397 -14.83 -6.81 10.22
N TYR A 398 -15.84 -5.99 9.97
CA TYR A 398 -16.61 -6.01 8.72
C TYR A 398 -15.98 -5.15 7.63
N GLY A 399 -15.04 -4.26 7.98
CA GLY A 399 -14.43 -3.30 7.06
C GLY A 399 -15.34 -2.10 6.79
N GLU A 400 -16.18 -2.19 5.76
CA GLU A 400 -17.05 -1.09 5.29
C GLU A 400 -18.54 -1.37 5.53
N GLU A 401 -19.32 -0.32 5.82
CA GLU A 401 -20.77 -0.44 5.93
C GLU A 401 -21.41 -0.63 4.56
N THR A 402 -22.17 -1.71 4.40
CA THR A 402 -22.79 -2.08 3.13
C THR A 402 -24.24 -2.49 3.35
N THR A 403 -25.07 -2.37 2.30
CA THR A 403 -26.50 -2.74 2.39
C THR A 403 -26.69 -4.19 2.84
N ALA A 404 -25.80 -5.10 2.42
CA ALA A 404 -25.77 -6.49 2.89
C ALA A 404 -25.47 -6.63 4.39
N LEU A 405 -24.50 -5.85 4.91
CA LEU A 405 -24.20 -5.81 6.34
C LEU A 405 -25.39 -5.27 7.14
N ASN A 406 -26.11 -4.28 6.63
CA ASN A 406 -27.28 -3.71 7.30
C ASN A 406 -28.44 -4.71 7.38
N ILE A 407 -28.64 -5.54 6.35
CA ILE A 407 -29.63 -6.62 6.37
C ILE A 407 -29.25 -7.69 7.41
N VAL A 408 -27.98 -8.08 7.46
CA VAL A 408 -27.46 -9.04 8.45
C VAL A 408 -27.58 -8.49 9.87
N LYS A 409 -27.19 -7.23 10.10
CA LYS A 409 -27.35 -6.54 11.41
C LYS A 409 -28.81 -6.44 11.82
N LYS A 410 -29.72 -6.07 10.91
CA LYS A 410 -31.16 -5.97 11.20
C LYS A 410 -31.79 -7.31 11.56
N HIS A 411 -31.33 -8.40 10.93
CA HIS A 411 -31.76 -9.76 11.28
C HIS A 411 -31.23 -10.21 12.64
N ILE A 412 -29.99 -9.83 12.97
CA ILE A 412 -29.37 -10.07 14.28
C ILE A 412 -30.05 -9.25 15.39
N GLU A 413 -30.55 -8.05 15.11
CA GLU A 413 -31.27 -7.21 16.09
C GLU A 413 -32.73 -7.65 16.29
N SER A 414 -33.28 -8.45 15.36
CA SER A 414 -34.66 -8.93 15.40
C SER A 414 -34.83 -10.31 16.05
N ASN A 415 -33.74 -11.01 16.37
CA ASN A 415 -33.68 -12.34 16.99
C ASN A 415 -32.78 -12.29 18.22
#